data_AF-A0A4P5YDY4-F1
#
_entry.id   AF-A0A4P5YDY4-F1
#
_cell.length_a   1.000
_cell.length_b   1.000
_cell.length_c   1.000
_cell.angle_alpha   90.00
_cell.angle_beta   90.00
_cell.angle_gamma   90.00
#
_symmetry.space_group_name_H-M   'P 1'
#
loop_
_entity.id
_entity.type
_entity.pdbx_description
1 polymer ?
#
loop_
_entity_poly.entity_id
_entity_poly.type
_entity_poly.pdbx_seq_one_letter_code
_entity_poly.pdbx_strand_id
1 'polypeptide(L)'
;MLRSCLPFVVALALAPGWCADPALATQTPAQVQALASEAQAEAESGLAKLRAAETDHPKIVEAALAYTRALKLFEQAGDVEKMCEMQANVFWCRKKMDVNDLKAFVAATSKPGNEAAVAKAVKEMEQVADHAVAISEAETYFQRATNFAKTNPDAPMQVAIRWFEVADRFKGTEWAQLANDRFLQAMLRYSKAADPTAAKTAAPSPFRKPVSASGTAKVPDEDAGRAAVGEVQKLWKDAYASSKPEDRRDLAEKLLREGRNSPRDHLGRWALLNEACRLAVEYDHWPVLVAACAQVATTFADLDQATLMRTWLAKAGPKPVAQALVKLLDDPEHPASNQIAGTAYILRCEDLEGGLPLWSRSPDPVQKRVAEQELAKPANGDEMAELGNGWWELSKRQQPIAERDVCLVRARLWLGQARNKVDGLAKDRVLAHLQDIDKIIPPPIDNWDALTPQQWDGLKARVVTIPNRGGANDLAVAVPDGLWRLVPHPTEQWGFFAAAQVVQCDWRGTVPPRLRSGRFGYLVLRLDNREVQPGAVVKGPGRLFGGAYIESVSRNSTVKSTGAIRLKLVPATEADANRVTEPPAPR
;
A
#
# COMPACT_ATOMS: atom_id res chain seq x y z
N MET A 1 -2.67 57.87 -6.20
CA MET A 1 -3.07 56.48 -6.53
C MET A 1 -2.39 55.55 -5.54
N LEU A 2 -3.01 55.31 -4.39
CA LEU A 2 -2.56 54.39 -3.33
C LEU A 2 -3.62 53.30 -3.23
N ARG A 3 -3.26 52.04 -3.52
CA ARG A 3 -4.13 50.87 -3.33
C ARG A 3 -3.71 50.14 -2.07
N SER A 4 -4.63 50.08 -1.11
CA SER A 4 -4.55 49.29 0.11
C SER A 4 -4.52 47.79 -0.20
N CYS A 5 -3.56 47.09 0.39
CA CYS A 5 -3.59 45.65 0.61
C CYS A 5 -4.36 45.38 1.91
N LEU A 6 -5.56 44.78 1.81
CA LEU A 6 -6.24 44.16 2.94
C LEU A 6 -6.02 42.64 2.87
N PRO A 7 -5.66 41.97 3.97
CA PRO A 7 -5.55 40.51 3.99
C PRO A 7 -6.96 39.89 4.00
N PHE A 8 -7.16 38.90 3.13
CA PHE A 8 -8.33 38.03 3.10
C PHE A 8 -8.28 37.12 4.35
N VAL A 9 -9.10 37.42 5.35
CA VAL A 9 -9.34 36.49 6.48
C VAL A 9 -10.33 35.44 5.99
N VAL A 10 -9.85 34.21 5.78
CA VAL A 10 -10.71 33.05 5.53
C VAL A 10 -11.40 32.72 6.85
N ALA A 11 -12.69 33.04 6.96
CA ALA A 11 -13.51 32.62 8.08
C ALA A 11 -13.76 31.11 7.97
N LEU A 12 -12.97 30.30 8.70
CA LEU A 12 -13.36 28.93 8.99
C LEU A 12 -14.67 28.99 9.79
N ALA A 13 -15.73 28.38 9.26
CA ALA A 13 -16.97 28.20 10.00
C ALA A 13 -16.67 27.34 11.24
N LEU A 14 -16.66 27.96 12.41
CA LEU A 14 -16.61 27.28 13.70
C LEU A 14 -17.83 26.35 13.80
N ALA A 15 -17.65 25.18 14.42
CA ALA A 15 -18.76 24.27 14.68
C ALA A 15 -19.86 25.01 15.47
N PRO A 16 -21.15 24.83 15.12
CA PRO A 16 -22.25 25.52 15.76
C PRO A 16 -22.31 25.14 17.25
N GLY A 17 -21.87 26.06 18.11
CA GLY A 17 -21.83 25.88 19.57
C GLY A 17 -20.68 26.61 20.27
N TRP A 18 -19.62 26.98 19.55
CA TRP A 18 -18.48 27.71 20.10
C TRP A 18 -18.46 29.13 19.50
N CYS A 19 -19.30 30.02 20.04
CA CYS A 19 -19.17 31.44 19.75
C CYS A 19 -17.90 31.93 20.45
N ALA A 20 -16.96 32.50 19.68
CA ALA A 20 -15.80 33.17 20.26
C ALA A 20 -16.30 34.19 21.30
N ASP A 21 -15.82 34.05 22.54
CA ASP A 21 -16.14 35.00 23.60
C ASP A 21 -15.80 36.41 23.10
N PRO A 22 -16.76 37.36 23.04
CA PRO A 22 -16.48 38.72 22.58
C PRO A 22 -15.34 39.39 23.36
N ALA A 23 -15.00 38.91 24.56
CA ALA A 23 -13.83 39.34 25.31
C ALA A 23 -12.49 39.08 24.58
N LEU A 24 -12.41 38.07 23.71
CA LEU A 24 -11.20 37.75 22.93
C LEU A 24 -10.78 38.88 21.99
N ALA A 25 -11.72 39.71 21.55
CA ALA A 25 -11.46 40.84 20.65
C ALA A 25 -10.61 41.96 21.29
N THR A 26 -10.38 41.92 22.60
CA THR A 26 -9.63 42.96 23.33
C THR A 26 -8.17 42.61 23.64
N GLN A 27 -7.71 41.40 23.30
CA GLN A 27 -6.33 40.99 23.58
C GLN A 27 -5.33 41.54 22.55
N THR A 28 -4.18 42.00 23.04
CA THR A 28 -3.06 42.40 22.19
C THR A 28 -2.33 41.16 21.64
N PRO A 29 -1.66 41.24 20.47
CA PRO A 29 -0.88 40.13 19.93
C PRO A 29 0.16 39.57 20.91
N ALA A 30 0.73 40.43 21.77
CA ALA A 30 1.68 40.02 22.81
C ALA A 30 1.01 39.16 23.90
N GLN A 31 -0.23 39.49 24.29
CA GLN A 31 -1.01 38.68 25.24
C GLN A 31 -1.38 37.33 24.64
N VAL A 32 -1.83 37.30 23.38
CA VAL A 32 -2.13 36.06 22.64
C VAL A 32 -0.90 35.16 22.57
N GLN A 33 0.27 35.72 22.25
CA GLN A 33 1.52 34.97 22.21
C GLN A 33 1.95 34.44 23.58
N ALA A 34 1.77 35.23 24.64
CA ALA A 34 2.08 34.80 26.01
C ALA A 34 1.18 33.64 26.45
N LEU A 35 -0.13 33.73 26.19
CA LEU A 35 -1.09 32.66 26.44
C LEU A 35 -0.77 31.40 25.66
N ALA A 36 -0.44 31.51 24.37
CA ALA A 36 -0.05 30.37 23.55
C ALA A 36 1.23 29.69 24.07
N SER A 37 2.21 30.46 24.55
CA SER A 37 3.44 29.91 25.14
C SER A 37 3.16 29.19 26.46
N GLU A 38 2.30 29.73 27.32
CA GLU A 38 1.91 29.09 28.57
C GLU A 38 1.10 27.81 28.30
N ALA A 39 0.18 27.86 27.33
CA ALA A 39 -0.60 26.71 26.88
C ALA A 39 0.30 25.57 26.38
N GLN A 40 1.32 25.90 25.60
CA GLN A 40 2.28 24.95 25.08
C GLN A 40 3.09 24.28 26.20
N ALA A 41 3.50 25.02 27.23
CA ALA A 41 4.19 24.47 28.40
C ALA A 41 3.30 23.48 29.18
N GLU A 42 2.02 23.78 29.35
CA GLU A 42 1.06 22.86 29.96
C GLU A 42 0.80 21.62 29.09
N ALA A 43 0.72 21.77 27.76
CA ALA A 43 0.58 20.66 26.83
C ALA A 43 1.79 19.71 26.87
N GLU A 44 3.01 20.25 26.90
CA GLU A 44 4.24 19.47 27.06
C GLU A 44 4.29 18.77 28.42
N SER A 45 3.85 19.44 29.49
CA SER A 45 3.71 18.83 30.81
C SER A 45 2.72 17.66 30.79
N GLY A 46 1.58 17.84 30.11
CA GLY A 46 0.57 16.80 29.90
C GLY A 46 1.14 15.59 29.16
N LEU A 47 1.92 15.82 28.10
CA LEU A 47 2.57 14.76 27.33
C LEU A 47 3.60 13.98 28.14
N ALA A 48 4.43 14.68 28.93
CA ALA A 48 5.39 14.02 29.81
C ALA A 48 4.70 13.11 30.83
N LYS A 49 3.60 13.58 31.44
CA LYS A 49 2.80 12.80 32.40
C LYS A 49 2.06 11.64 31.74
N LEU A 50 1.56 11.82 30.53
CA LEU A 50 0.92 10.76 29.75
C LEU A 50 1.91 9.62 29.46
N ARG A 51 3.16 9.95 29.14
CA ARG A 51 4.22 8.94 28.97
C ARG A 51 4.57 8.25 30.30
N ALA A 52 4.64 9.00 31.39
CA ALA A 52 4.86 8.42 32.72
C ALA A 52 3.73 7.47 33.15
N ALA A 53 2.50 7.70 32.66
CA ALA A 53 1.35 6.84 32.95
C ALA A 53 1.47 5.41 32.38
N GLU A 54 2.43 5.14 31.50
CA GLU A 54 2.71 3.78 31.02
C GLU A 54 3.27 2.88 32.13
N THR A 55 3.95 3.46 33.11
CA THR A 55 4.53 2.73 34.26
C THR A 55 3.89 3.13 35.59
N ASP A 56 3.32 4.33 35.68
CA ASP A 56 2.66 4.87 36.87
C ASP A 56 1.25 5.38 36.49
N HIS A 57 0.31 4.45 36.32
CA HIS A 57 -1.04 4.71 35.77
C HIS A 57 -1.76 5.93 36.38
N PRO A 58 -1.71 6.21 37.71
CA PRO A 58 -2.28 7.42 38.29
C PRO A 58 -1.82 8.75 37.67
N LYS A 59 -0.65 8.81 37.02
CA LYS A 59 -0.17 9.99 36.27
C LYS A 59 -1.09 10.40 35.13
N ILE A 60 -1.98 9.51 34.68
CA ILE A 60 -2.96 9.83 33.64
C ILE A 60 -3.94 10.93 34.07
N VAL A 61 -4.24 11.04 35.38
CA VAL A 61 -5.07 12.11 35.93
C VAL A 61 -4.34 13.45 35.84
N GLU A 62 -3.05 13.47 36.23
CA GLU A 62 -2.23 14.68 36.12
C GLU A 62 -2.08 15.15 34.67
N ALA A 63 -1.93 14.21 33.73
CA ALA A 63 -1.88 14.49 32.30
C ALA A 63 -3.17 15.14 31.81
N ALA A 64 -4.33 14.56 32.14
CA ALA A 64 -5.63 15.08 31.76
C ALA A 64 -5.87 16.50 32.30
N LEU A 65 -5.48 16.76 33.55
CA LEU A 65 -5.60 18.09 34.16
C LEU A 65 -4.68 19.12 33.50
N ALA A 66 -3.46 18.74 33.12
CA ALA A 66 -2.55 19.63 32.37
C ALA A 66 -3.11 19.97 30.99
N TYR A 67 -3.61 18.98 30.25
CA TYR A 67 -4.27 19.24 28.96
C TYR A 67 -5.55 20.09 29.10
N THR A 68 -6.30 19.94 30.20
CA THR A 68 -7.47 20.79 30.47
C THR A 68 -7.07 22.25 30.72
N ARG A 69 -5.95 22.51 31.39
CA ARG A 69 -5.41 23.87 31.55
C ARG A 69 -4.91 24.43 30.21
N ALA A 70 -4.15 23.64 29.46
CA ALA A 70 -3.68 24.02 28.12
C ALA A 70 -4.85 24.36 27.18
N LEU A 71 -5.93 23.57 27.21
CA LEU A 71 -7.14 23.81 26.41
C LEU A 71 -7.72 25.21 26.66
N LYS A 72 -7.88 25.59 27.93
CA LYS A 72 -8.42 26.92 28.29
C LYS A 72 -7.51 28.06 27.84
N LEU A 73 -6.19 27.87 27.92
CA LEU A 73 -5.24 28.88 27.47
C LEU A 73 -5.22 29.01 25.94
N PHE A 74 -5.29 27.90 25.19
CA PHE A 74 -5.43 27.94 23.73
C PHE A 74 -6.78 28.52 23.28
N GLU A 75 -7.85 28.29 24.04
CA GLU A 75 -9.15 28.94 23.84
C GLU A 75 -9.04 30.46 24.00
N GLN A 76 -8.33 30.92 25.04
CA GLN A 76 -8.05 32.35 25.24
C GLN A 76 -7.14 32.94 24.16
N ALA A 77 -6.28 32.14 23.55
CA ALA A 77 -5.40 32.56 22.46
C ALA A 77 -6.08 32.46 21.07
N GLY A 78 -7.24 31.83 20.96
CA GLY A 78 -7.93 31.60 19.69
C GLY A 78 -7.27 30.57 18.78
N ASP A 79 -6.44 29.66 19.30
CA ASP A 79 -5.79 28.60 18.52
C ASP A 79 -6.66 27.35 18.43
N VAL A 80 -7.58 27.34 17.47
CA VAL A 80 -8.58 26.28 17.28
C VAL A 80 -7.96 24.90 17.06
N GLU A 81 -6.85 24.82 16.31
CA GLU A 81 -6.20 23.54 16.02
C GLU A 81 -5.60 22.92 17.27
N LYS A 82 -4.94 23.73 18.11
CA LYS A 82 -4.41 23.30 19.40
C LYS A 82 -5.51 23.00 20.41
N MET A 83 -6.62 23.73 20.39
CA MET A 83 -7.79 23.38 21.22
C MET A 83 -8.32 21.98 20.88
N CYS A 84 -8.52 21.68 19.59
CA CYS A 84 -8.93 20.34 19.17
C CYS A 84 -7.89 19.28 19.59
N GLU A 85 -6.59 19.63 19.60
CA GLU A 85 -5.52 18.74 20.07
C GLU A 85 -5.67 18.40 21.55
N MET A 86 -5.88 19.41 22.38
CA MET A 86 -6.03 19.20 23.81
C MET A 86 -7.32 18.44 24.14
N GLN A 87 -8.42 18.68 23.41
CA GLN A 87 -9.66 17.93 23.57
C GLN A 87 -9.47 16.43 23.32
N ALA A 88 -8.79 16.07 22.22
CA ALA A 88 -8.48 14.68 21.89
C ALA A 88 -7.63 14.01 23.00
N ASN A 89 -6.66 14.74 23.54
CA ASN A 89 -5.81 14.26 24.63
C ASN A 89 -6.57 14.07 25.94
N VAL A 90 -7.44 15.02 26.33
CA VAL A 90 -8.30 14.90 27.52
C VAL A 90 -9.25 13.71 27.36
N PHE A 91 -9.88 13.56 26.19
CA PHE A 91 -10.75 12.44 25.86
C PHE A 91 -10.02 11.10 25.99
N TRP A 92 -8.82 10.98 25.42
CA TRP A 92 -7.99 9.78 25.54
C TRP A 92 -7.65 9.45 27.00
N CYS A 93 -7.18 10.44 27.77
CA CYS A 93 -6.84 10.24 29.17
C CYS A 93 -8.06 9.76 29.96
N ARG A 94 -9.24 10.36 29.75
CA ARG A 94 -10.47 9.96 30.42
C ARG A 94 -10.91 8.53 30.11
N LYS A 95 -10.73 8.07 28.86
CA LYS A 95 -11.07 6.71 28.42
C LYS A 95 -10.12 5.65 28.97
N LYS A 96 -8.90 6.02 29.32
CA LYS A 96 -7.87 5.15 29.89
C LYS A 96 -7.86 5.17 31.43
N MET A 97 -8.29 6.27 32.03
CA MET A 97 -8.36 6.46 33.46
C MET A 97 -9.40 5.53 34.11
N ASP A 98 -9.00 4.87 35.20
CA ASP A 98 -9.88 4.09 36.05
C ASP A 98 -10.35 4.90 37.28
N VAL A 99 -11.37 4.37 37.97
CA VAL A 99 -11.95 5.05 39.15
C VAL A 99 -10.97 5.10 40.33
N ASN A 100 -10.04 4.14 40.42
CA ASN A 100 -9.03 4.09 41.47
C ASN A 100 -7.95 5.14 41.25
N ASP A 101 -7.56 5.45 40.01
CA ASP A 101 -6.62 6.53 39.68
C ASP A 101 -7.14 7.87 40.20
N LEU A 102 -8.42 8.16 39.97
CA LEU A 102 -9.07 9.38 40.47
C LEU A 102 -9.08 9.43 41.99
N LYS A 103 -9.44 8.31 42.65
CA LYS A 103 -9.42 8.24 44.12
C LYS A 103 -8.02 8.42 44.68
N ALA A 104 -7.02 7.78 44.08
CA ALA A 104 -5.63 7.88 44.47
C ALA A 104 -5.12 9.32 44.29
N PHE A 105 -5.43 9.96 43.17
CA PHE A 105 -5.09 11.35 42.91
C PHE A 105 -5.74 12.31 43.91
N VAL A 106 -7.04 12.16 44.17
CA VAL A 106 -7.75 12.98 45.17
C VAL A 106 -7.13 12.78 46.55
N ALA A 107 -6.87 11.54 46.98
CA ALA A 107 -6.24 11.26 48.26
C ALA A 107 -4.83 11.86 48.38
N ALA A 108 -4.02 11.80 47.32
CA ALA A 108 -2.66 12.33 47.31
C ALA A 108 -2.61 13.87 47.28
N THR A 109 -3.61 14.52 46.69
CA THR A 109 -3.60 15.98 46.42
C THR A 109 -4.46 16.79 47.40
N SER A 110 -5.31 16.11 48.18
CA SER A 110 -6.17 16.72 49.21
C SER A 110 -5.35 17.08 50.45
N LYS A 111 -4.59 18.16 50.37
CA LYS A 111 -4.20 18.92 51.56
C LYS A 111 -5.46 19.59 52.12
N PRO A 112 -5.64 19.69 53.46
CA PRO A 112 -6.77 20.40 54.05
C PRO A 112 -6.94 21.78 53.42
N GLY A 113 -8.07 22.01 52.72
CA GLY A 113 -8.40 23.27 52.06
C GLY A 113 -8.23 23.30 50.53
N ASN A 114 -7.73 22.25 49.89
CA ASN A 114 -7.56 22.18 48.42
C ASN A 114 -8.59 21.27 47.71
N GLU A 115 -9.48 20.61 48.46
CA GLU A 115 -10.40 19.60 47.96
C GLU A 115 -11.37 20.17 46.91
N ALA A 116 -11.86 21.39 47.14
CA ALA A 116 -12.79 22.06 46.23
C ALA A 116 -12.15 22.41 44.87
N ALA A 117 -10.87 22.80 44.87
CA ALA A 117 -10.15 23.13 43.64
C ALA A 117 -9.87 21.87 42.81
N VAL A 118 -9.47 20.77 43.46
CA VAL A 118 -9.28 19.47 42.80
C VAL A 118 -10.59 18.96 42.22
N ALA A 119 -11.69 18.99 43.00
CA ALA A 119 -13.00 18.58 42.53
C ALA A 119 -13.49 19.41 41.33
N LYS A 120 -13.25 20.73 41.35
CA LYS A 120 -13.56 21.61 40.22
C LYS A 120 -12.77 21.23 38.97
N ALA A 121 -11.45 21.01 39.09
CA ALA A 121 -10.59 20.69 37.95
C ALA A 121 -10.96 19.34 37.32
N VAL A 122 -11.29 18.33 38.13
CA VAL A 122 -11.78 17.03 37.65
C VAL A 122 -13.11 17.19 36.91
N LYS A 123 -14.05 17.97 37.45
CA LYS A 123 -15.34 18.22 36.80
C LYS A 123 -15.19 18.92 35.44
N GLU A 124 -14.28 19.89 35.33
CA GLU A 124 -14.00 20.56 34.05
C GLU A 124 -13.39 19.61 33.02
N MET A 125 -12.48 18.74 33.44
CA MET A 125 -11.91 17.69 32.59
C MET A 125 -13.01 16.72 32.09
N GLU A 126 -13.92 16.28 32.97
CA GLU A 126 -15.05 15.43 32.59
C GLU A 126 -15.97 16.11 31.56
N GLN A 127 -16.27 17.40 31.74
CA GLN A 127 -17.07 18.16 30.77
C GLN A 127 -16.45 18.20 29.37
N VAL A 128 -15.13 18.32 29.28
CA VAL A 128 -14.40 18.30 28.00
C VAL A 128 -14.48 16.90 27.36
N ALA A 129 -14.27 15.85 28.15
CA ALA A 129 -14.30 14.48 27.64
C ALA A 129 -15.71 14.05 27.20
N ASP A 130 -16.73 14.41 27.98
CA ASP A 130 -18.12 14.01 27.75
C ASP A 130 -18.87 14.94 26.78
N HIS A 131 -18.19 15.93 26.19
CA HIS A 131 -18.78 16.80 25.18
C HIS A 131 -19.35 15.98 24.02
N ALA A 132 -20.67 16.04 23.80
CA ALA A 132 -21.33 15.31 22.73
C ALA A 132 -21.12 16.03 21.39
N VAL A 133 -20.67 15.27 20.39
CA VAL A 133 -20.43 15.76 19.02
C VAL A 133 -21.46 15.13 18.09
N ALA A 134 -22.04 15.93 17.19
CA ALA A 134 -23.03 15.44 16.25
C ALA A 134 -22.41 14.45 15.25
N ILE A 135 -23.13 13.36 14.95
CA ILE A 135 -22.65 12.31 14.02
C ILE A 135 -22.31 12.89 12.63
N SER A 136 -23.00 13.95 12.20
CA SER A 136 -22.72 14.65 10.94
C SER A 136 -21.33 15.28 10.87
N GLU A 137 -20.63 15.46 11.99
CA GLU A 137 -19.27 16.01 12.02
C GLU A 137 -18.16 14.97 11.86
N ALA A 138 -18.52 13.67 11.75
CA ALA A 138 -17.56 12.58 11.68
C ALA A 138 -16.51 12.76 10.57
N GLU A 139 -16.92 13.20 9.38
CA GLU A 139 -16.01 13.47 8.27
C GLU A 139 -15.03 14.61 8.59
N THR A 140 -15.51 15.69 9.20
CA THR A 140 -14.68 16.85 9.53
C THR A 140 -13.61 16.47 10.55
N TYR A 141 -13.98 15.71 11.58
CA TYR A 141 -13.05 15.18 12.57
C TYR A 141 -12.02 14.22 11.95
N PHE A 142 -12.46 13.36 11.03
CA PHE A 142 -11.58 12.46 10.28
C PHE A 142 -10.57 13.24 9.43
N GLN A 143 -11.01 14.28 8.71
CA GLN A 143 -10.12 15.12 7.91
C GLN A 143 -9.10 15.89 8.76
N ARG A 144 -9.51 16.41 9.94
CA ARG A 144 -8.58 17.03 10.90
C ARG A 144 -7.53 16.05 11.41
N ALA A 145 -7.93 14.84 11.80
CA ALA A 145 -6.98 13.79 12.20
C ALA A 145 -6.03 13.40 11.06
N THR A 146 -6.53 13.35 9.81
CA THR A 146 -5.72 13.13 8.60
C THR A 146 -4.66 14.21 8.41
N ASN A 147 -5.06 15.48 8.47
CA ASN A 147 -4.16 16.61 8.31
C ASN A 147 -3.11 16.65 9.42
N PHE A 148 -3.52 16.43 10.66
CA PHE A 148 -2.61 16.34 11.80
C PHE A 148 -1.58 15.22 11.63
N ALA A 149 -1.99 14.03 11.17
CA ALA A 149 -1.09 12.91 10.90
C ALA A 149 -0.08 13.21 9.78
N LYS A 150 -0.47 14.01 8.79
CA LYS A 150 0.40 14.42 7.68
C LYS A 150 1.47 15.41 8.14
N THR A 151 1.13 16.34 9.04
CA THR A 151 2.04 17.38 9.52
C THR A 151 2.88 16.95 10.71
N ASN A 152 2.52 15.86 11.40
CA ASN A 152 3.22 15.36 12.60
C ASN A 152 3.58 13.86 12.49
N PRO A 153 4.33 13.45 11.44
CA PRO A 153 4.66 12.03 11.22
C PRO A 153 5.55 11.43 12.32
N ASP A 154 6.24 12.26 13.07
CA ASP A 154 7.18 11.98 14.17
C ASP A 154 6.50 11.91 15.56
N ALA A 155 5.20 12.20 15.63
CA ALA A 155 4.41 12.17 16.86
C ALA A 155 3.36 11.02 16.86
N PRO A 156 3.76 9.74 16.72
CA PRO A 156 2.83 8.64 16.46
C PRO A 156 1.79 8.43 17.56
N MET A 157 2.10 8.78 18.82
CA MET A 157 1.15 8.70 19.93
C MET A 157 0.02 9.72 19.79
N GLN A 158 0.35 10.98 19.52
CA GLN A 158 -0.62 12.04 19.32
C GLN A 158 -1.48 11.76 18.09
N VAL A 159 -0.88 11.25 17.02
CA VAL A 159 -1.60 10.79 15.83
C VAL A 159 -2.58 9.67 16.18
N ALA A 160 -2.16 8.68 16.98
CA ALA A 160 -3.04 7.60 17.44
C ALA A 160 -4.21 8.15 18.27
N ILE A 161 -3.95 9.05 19.21
CA ILE A 161 -4.97 9.69 20.05
C ILE A 161 -6.06 10.37 19.20
N ARG A 162 -5.66 11.12 18.15
CA ARG A 162 -6.61 11.76 17.22
C ARG A 162 -7.50 10.75 16.52
N TRP A 163 -6.91 9.68 15.99
CA TRP A 163 -7.68 8.63 15.32
C TRP A 163 -8.61 7.87 16.26
N PHE A 164 -8.16 7.63 17.49
CA PHE A 164 -8.98 6.99 18.52
C PHE A 164 -10.22 7.83 18.86
N GLU A 165 -10.07 9.15 19.00
CA GLU A 165 -11.20 10.04 19.25
C GLU A 165 -12.27 9.90 18.16
N VAL A 166 -11.89 9.94 16.89
CA VAL A 166 -12.81 9.76 15.76
C VAL A 166 -13.49 8.38 15.82
N ALA A 167 -12.70 7.32 16.04
CA ALA A 167 -13.20 5.96 16.11
C ALA A 167 -14.21 5.74 17.25
N ASP A 168 -13.96 6.31 18.44
CA ASP A 168 -14.82 6.12 19.60
C ASP A 168 -16.05 7.04 19.61
N ARG A 169 -15.91 8.31 19.17
CA ARG A 169 -17.02 9.28 19.16
C ARG A 169 -18.06 8.97 18.08
N PHE A 170 -17.65 8.46 16.92
CA PHE A 170 -18.53 8.30 15.75
C PHE A 170 -18.85 6.83 15.43
N LYS A 171 -18.95 5.97 16.45
CA LYS A 171 -19.24 4.52 16.29
C LYS A 171 -20.43 4.27 15.37
N GLY A 172 -20.25 3.35 14.43
CA GLY A 172 -21.27 2.98 13.45
C GLY A 172 -21.21 3.78 12.13
N THR A 173 -20.38 4.82 12.05
CA THR A 173 -20.09 5.51 10.77
C THR A 173 -18.95 4.84 10.01
N GLU A 174 -18.85 5.08 8.71
CA GLU A 174 -17.69 4.67 7.90
C GLU A 174 -16.39 5.33 8.37
N TRP A 175 -16.46 6.60 8.78
CA TRP A 175 -15.31 7.37 9.26
C TRP A 175 -14.71 6.79 10.54
N ALA A 176 -15.54 6.26 11.44
CA ALA A 176 -15.05 5.58 12.64
C ALA A 176 -14.33 4.27 12.33
N GLN A 177 -14.78 3.51 11.32
CA GLN A 177 -14.12 2.27 10.90
C GLN A 177 -12.74 2.59 10.31
N LEU A 178 -12.68 3.55 9.37
CA LEU A 178 -11.42 4.00 8.79
C LEU A 178 -10.48 4.57 9.86
N ALA A 179 -10.99 5.35 10.80
CA ALA A 179 -10.20 5.90 11.90
C ALA A 179 -9.67 4.82 12.83
N ASN A 180 -10.44 3.76 13.11
CA ASN A 180 -9.99 2.63 13.91
C ASN A 180 -8.78 1.93 13.24
N ASP A 181 -8.83 1.71 11.92
CA ASP A 181 -7.70 1.12 11.20
C ASP A 181 -6.45 2.01 11.26
N ARG A 182 -6.63 3.33 11.10
CA ARG A 182 -5.53 4.31 11.21
C ARG A 182 -4.98 4.40 12.64
N PHE A 183 -5.83 4.31 13.64
CA PHE A 183 -5.44 4.24 15.05
C PHE A 183 -4.54 3.04 15.32
N LEU A 184 -4.94 1.84 14.88
CA LEU A 184 -4.13 0.63 15.04
C LEU A 184 -2.77 0.76 14.35
N GLN A 185 -2.73 1.32 13.14
CA GLN A 185 -1.48 1.59 12.44
C GLN A 185 -0.59 2.59 13.19
N ALA A 186 -1.16 3.66 13.73
CA ALA A 186 -0.42 4.66 14.49
C ALA A 186 0.11 4.10 15.83
N MET A 187 -0.69 3.29 16.54
CA MET A 187 -0.26 2.59 17.75
C MET A 187 0.90 1.62 17.48
N LEU A 188 0.88 0.89 16.36
CA LEU A 188 2.00 0.04 15.94
C LEU A 188 3.27 0.84 15.66
N ARG A 189 3.16 2.08 15.15
CA ARG A 189 4.31 2.97 14.98
C ARG A 189 4.80 3.49 16.33
N TYR A 190 3.88 3.85 17.22
CA TYR A 190 4.22 4.32 18.56
C TYR A 190 4.96 3.24 19.35
N SER A 191 4.45 2.01 19.40
CA SER A 191 5.09 0.91 20.12
C SER A 191 6.50 0.63 19.58
N LYS A 192 6.71 0.73 18.26
CA LYS A 192 8.04 0.60 17.63
C LYS A 192 8.99 1.75 17.98
N ALA A 193 8.47 2.96 18.14
CA ALA A 193 9.26 4.14 18.47
C ALA A 193 9.60 4.23 19.98
N ALA A 194 8.68 3.80 20.85
CA ALA A 194 8.85 3.82 22.30
C ALA A 194 9.89 2.80 22.78
N ASP A 195 9.98 1.65 22.11
CA ASP A 195 10.99 0.64 22.39
C ASP A 195 11.80 0.31 21.11
N PRO A 196 12.80 1.15 20.75
CA PRO A 196 13.67 0.87 19.61
C PRO A 196 14.51 -0.41 19.82
N THR A 197 14.65 -0.88 21.07
CA THR A 197 15.25 -2.18 21.37
C THR A 197 14.31 -3.35 21.08
N ALA A 198 13.00 -3.20 21.25
CA ALA A 198 12.00 -4.15 20.77
C ALA A 198 11.94 -4.20 19.24
N ALA A 199 12.25 -3.10 18.55
CA ALA A 199 12.43 -3.12 17.09
C ALA A 199 13.71 -3.89 16.67
N LYS A 200 14.75 -3.92 17.51
CA LYS A 200 15.95 -4.75 17.31
C LYS A 200 15.76 -6.21 17.70
N THR A 201 14.83 -6.54 18.59
CA THR A 201 14.39 -7.93 18.72
C THR A 201 13.66 -8.32 17.44
N ALA A 202 14.27 -9.22 16.67
CA ALA A 202 13.80 -9.69 15.38
C ALA A 202 12.26 -9.77 15.33
N ALA A 203 11.65 -9.15 14.32
CA ALA A 203 10.21 -9.12 14.11
C ALA A 203 9.59 -10.47 14.50
N PRO A 204 8.55 -10.47 15.36
CA PRO A 204 8.08 -11.69 16.00
C PRO A 204 7.83 -12.76 14.93
N SER A 205 8.49 -13.91 15.09
CA SER A 205 8.30 -15.03 14.17
C SER A 205 6.79 -15.33 14.08
N PRO A 206 6.22 -15.53 12.88
CA PRO A 206 4.82 -15.91 12.74
C PRO A 206 4.50 -17.25 13.41
N PHE A 207 5.52 -18.00 13.85
CA PHE A 207 5.42 -19.25 14.58
C PHE A 207 5.61 -19.10 16.10
N ARG A 208 5.70 -17.88 16.63
CA ARG A 208 5.67 -17.69 18.09
C ARG A 208 4.39 -18.31 18.65
N LYS A 209 4.51 -18.95 19.82
CA LYS A 209 3.40 -19.61 20.50
C LYS A 209 2.20 -18.65 20.53
N PRO A 210 1.10 -18.97 19.83
CA PRO A 210 -0.02 -18.07 19.73
C PRO A 210 -0.60 -17.83 21.12
N VAL A 211 -1.22 -16.65 21.29
CA VAL A 211 -2.05 -16.37 22.45
C VAL A 211 -3.11 -17.46 22.54
N SER A 212 -3.37 -18.00 23.73
CA SER A 212 -4.33 -19.08 23.99
C SER A 212 -5.62 -18.89 23.19
N ALA A 213 -6.17 -19.99 22.66
CA ALA A 213 -7.42 -20.00 21.91
C ALA A 213 -8.50 -19.18 22.64
N SER A 214 -9.05 -18.18 21.94
CA SER A 214 -10.07 -17.24 22.47
C SER A 214 -11.37 -17.30 21.69
N GLY A 215 -11.48 -18.26 20.76
CA GLY A 215 -12.69 -18.46 19.96
C GLY A 215 -13.89 -18.82 20.83
N THR A 216 -15.05 -18.30 20.45
CA THR A 216 -16.33 -18.53 21.15
C THR A 216 -17.30 -19.36 20.32
N ALA A 217 -17.10 -19.48 19.01
CA ALA A 217 -17.99 -20.25 18.15
C ALA A 217 -17.72 -21.75 18.29
N LYS A 218 -18.78 -22.56 18.31
CA LYS A 218 -18.62 -24.03 18.30
C LYS A 218 -18.13 -24.50 16.93
N VAL A 219 -17.17 -25.41 16.91
CA VAL A 219 -16.75 -26.09 15.67
C VAL A 219 -17.95 -26.82 15.07
N PRO A 220 -18.26 -26.63 13.77
CA PRO A 220 -19.30 -27.41 13.10
C PRO A 220 -19.06 -28.91 13.22
N ASP A 221 -20.14 -29.70 13.29
CA ASP A 221 -20.01 -31.15 13.12
C ASP A 221 -19.53 -31.50 11.70
N GLU A 222 -18.99 -32.71 11.55
CA GLU A 222 -18.30 -33.11 10.32
C GLU A 222 -19.22 -33.09 9.09
N ASP A 223 -20.48 -33.46 9.23
CA ASP A 223 -21.45 -33.51 8.13
C ASP A 223 -21.88 -32.10 7.71
N ALA A 224 -22.20 -31.23 8.68
CA ALA A 224 -22.51 -29.83 8.42
C ALA A 224 -21.32 -29.11 7.76
N GLY A 225 -20.11 -29.33 8.27
CA GLY A 225 -18.89 -28.80 7.70
C GLY A 225 -18.68 -29.23 6.25
N ARG A 226 -18.82 -30.53 5.96
CA ARG A 226 -18.69 -31.09 4.61
C ARG A 226 -19.73 -30.52 3.65
N ALA A 227 -20.98 -30.40 4.07
CA ALA A 227 -22.04 -29.80 3.27
C ALA A 227 -21.74 -28.33 2.95
N ALA A 228 -21.30 -27.55 3.94
CA ALA A 228 -20.94 -26.14 3.74
C ALA A 228 -19.74 -25.97 2.79
N VAL A 229 -18.74 -26.85 2.85
CA VAL A 229 -17.64 -26.89 1.87
C VAL A 229 -18.17 -27.15 0.45
N GLY A 230 -19.13 -28.06 0.29
CA GLY A 230 -19.79 -28.31 -1.00
C GLY A 230 -20.47 -27.07 -1.58
N GLU A 231 -21.15 -26.27 -0.74
CA GLU A 231 -21.77 -25.01 -1.17
C GLU A 231 -20.72 -23.94 -1.54
N VAL A 232 -19.59 -23.85 -0.81
CA VAL A 232 -18.47 -22.98 -1.19
C VAL A 232 -17.91 -23.39 -2.56
N GLN A 233 -17.66 -24.68 -2.79
CA GLN A 233 -17.14 -25.17 -4.07
C GLN A 233 -18.11 -24.89 -5.22
N LYS A 234 -19.41 -25.03 -4.98
CA LYS A 234 -20.46 -24.71 -5.97
C LYS A 234 -20.54 -23.22 -6.27
N LEU A 235 -20.48 -22.36 -5.25
CA LEU A 235 -20.49 -20.91 -5.41
C LEU A 235 -19.28 -20.41 -6.21
N TRP A 236 -18.14 -21.09 -6.09
CA TRP A 236 -16.87 -20.71 -6.71
C TRP A 236 -16.44 -21.60 -7.88
N LYS A 237 -17.38 -22.36 -8.46
CA LYS A 237 -17.11 -23.41 -9.46
C LYS A 237 -16.20 -22.98 -10.61
N ASP A 238 -16.30 -21.73 -11.07
CA ASP A 238 -15.53 -21.21 -12.20
C ASP A 238 -14.07 -20.98 -11.81
N ALA A 239 -13.82 -20.46 -10.60
CA ALA A 239 -12.46 -20.38 -10.05
C ALA A 239 -11.89 -21.77 -9.78
N TYR A 240 -12.74 -22.72 -9.37
CA TYR A 240 -12.37 -24.13 -9.22
C TYR A 240 -12.18 -24.87 -10.55
N ALA A 241 -12.52 -24.29 -11.70
CA ALA A 241 -12.29 -24.91 -13.00
C ALA A 241 -10.85 -24.70 -13.50
N SER A 242 -10.12 -23.70 -13.00
CA SER A 242 -8.74 -23.47 -13.44
C SER A 242 -7.79 -24.54 -12.91
N SER A 243 -6.92 -25.09 -13.76
CA SER A 243 -5.85 -26.01 -13.35
C SER A 243 -4.52 -25.30 -13.07
N LYS A 244 -4.47 -23.97 -13.21
CA LYS A 244 -3.24 -23.20 -13.02
C LYS A 244 -2.92 -23.03 -11.54
N PRO A 245 -1.69 -23.33 -11.09
CA PRO A 245 -1.30 -23.15 -9.69
C PRO A 245 -1.47 -21.72 -9.19
N GLU A 246 -1.27 -20.71 -10.03
CA GLU A 246 -1.42 -19.29 -9.67
C GLU A 246 -2.88 -18.96 -9.33
N ASP A 247 -3.81 -19.27 -10.24
CA ASP A 247 -5.25 -19.03 -10.04
C ASP A 247 -5.78 -19.73 -8.77
N ARG A 248 -5.19 -20.88 -8.39
CA ARG A 248 -5.54 -21.64 -7.19
C ARG A 248 -5.03 -21.01 -5.91
N ARG A 249 -3.84 -20.42 -5.96
CA ARG A 249 -3.27 -19.63 -4.87
C ARG A 249 -4.11 -18.37 -4.63
N ASP A 250 -4.47 -17.67 -5.70
CA ASP A 250 -5.36 -16.51 -5.66
C ASP A 250 -6.74 -16.87 -5.07
N LEU A 251 -7.28 -18.03 -5.45
CA LEU A 251 -8.53 -18.54 -4.88
C LEU A 251 -8.39 -18.78 -3.37
N ALA A 252 -7.29 -19.39 -2.91
CA ALA A 252 -7.05 -19.62 -1.48
C ALA A 252 -7.02 -18.31 -0.69
N GLU A 253 -6.34 -17.27 -1.20
CA GLU A 253 -6.34 -15.93 -0.60
C GLU A 253 -7.72 -15.31 -0.55
N LYS A 254 -8.50 -15.45 -1.63
CA LYS A 254 -9.84 -14.89 -1.72
C LYS A 254 -10.78 -15.57 -0.72
N LEU A 255 -10.71 -16.89 -0.57
CA LEU A 255 -11.48 -17.63 0.44
C LEU A 255 -11.11 -17.23 1.88
N LEU A 256 -9.81 -17.04 2.17
CA LEU A 256 -9.36 -16.51 3.46
C LEU A 256 -9.96 -15.13 3.75
N ARG A 257 -9.96 -14.23 2.75
CA ARG A 257 -10.51 -12.88 2.86
C ARG A 257 -12.01 -12.89 3.13
N GLU A 258 -12.78 -13.69 2.38
CA GLU A 258 -14.23 -13.82 2.58
C GLU A 258 -14.56 -14.46 3.93
N GLY A 259 -13.77 -15.45 4.37
CA GLY A 259 -13.91 -16.05 5.70
C GLY A 259 -13.76 -15.01 6.81
N ARG A 260 -12.77 -14.12 6.71
CA ARG A 260 -12.60 -12.98 7.65
C ARG A 260 -13.81 -12.05 7.62
N ASN A 261 -14.31 -11.72 6.43
CA ASN A 261 -15.41 -10.78 6.22
C ASN A 261 -16.81 -11.33 6.53
N SER A 262 -16.92 -12.58 6.99
CA SER A 262 -18.20 -13.21 7.32
C SER A 262 -18.51 -13.36 8.83
N PRO A 263 -18.58 -12.27 9.64
CA PRO A 263 -19.16 -12.15 10.97
C PRO A 263 -19.87 -13.32 11.61
N ARG A 264 -21.02 -13.51 10.96
CA ARG A 264 -22.28 -14.00 11.52
C ARG A 264 -22.62 -15.38 11.00
N ASP A 265 -21.97 -15.80 9.92
CA ASP A 265 -22.10 -17.13 9.37
C ASP A 265 -20.89 -17.97 9.78
N HIS A 266 -20.96 -18.55 10.97
CA HIS A 266 -19.87 -19.37 11.51
C HIS A 266 -19.65 -20.63 10.66
N LEU A 267 -20.71 -21.21 10.08
CA LEU A 267 -20.61 -22.41 9.27
C LEU A 267 -19.96 -22.10 7.91
N GLY A 268 -20.43 -21.08 7.21
CA GLY A 268 -19.82 -20.63 5.95
C GLY A 268 -18.39 -20.15 6.15
N ARG A 269 -18.10 -19.40 7.22
CA ARG A 269 -16.74 -19.01 7.60
C ARG A 269 -15.84 -20.23 7.83
N TRP A 270 -16.32 -21.26 8.53
CA TRP A 270 -15.57 -22.50 8.73
C TRP A 270 -15.23 -23.15 7.37
N ALA A 271 -16.21 -23.28 6.48
CA ALA A 271 -16.02 -23.88 5.17
C ALA A 271 -15.02 -23.12 4.29
N LEU A 272 -15.13 -21.78 4.25
CA LEU A 272 -14.22 -20.91 3.51
C LEU A 272 -12.77 -21.05 4.00
N LEU A 273 -12.55 -21.01 5.32
CA LEU A 273 -11.21 -21.12 5.90
C LEU A 273 -10.62 -22.53 5.73
N ASN A 274 -11.45 -23.57 5.83
CA ASN A 274 -11.02 -24.95 5.65
C ASN A 274 -10.62 -25.22 4.19
N GLU A 275 -11.36 -24.69 3.20
CA GLU A 275 -10.96 -24.74 1.80
C GLU A 275 -9.72 -23.89 1.50
N ALA A 276 -9.56 -22.71 2.13
CA ALA A 276 -8.35 -21.92 2.02
C ALA A 276 -7.11 -22.71 2.51
N CYS A 277 -7.20 -23.41 3.66
CA CYS A 277 -6.14 -24.30 4.13
C CYS A 277 -5.85 -25.44 3.16
N ARG A 278 -6.89 -26.08 2.60
CA ARG A 278 -6.74 -27.19 1.65
C ARG A 278 -6.00 -26.75 0.40
N LEU A 279 -6.45 -25.68 -0.25
CA LEU A 279 -5.81 -25.13 -1.44
C LEU A 279 -4.38 -24.64 -1.13
N ALA A 280 -4.16 -24.01 0.02
CA ALA A 280 -2.83 -23.56 0.42
C ALA A 280 -1.83 -24.72 0.56
N VAL A 281 -2.25 -25.87 1.09
CA VAL A 281 -1.40 -27.08 1.17
C VAL A 281 -1.16 -27.71 -0.20
N GLU A 282 -2.21 -27.78 -1.03
CA GLU A 282 -2.15 -28.37 -2.37
C GLU A 282 -1.20 -27.59 -3.30
N TYR A 283 -1.24 -26.25 -3.25
CA TYR A 283 -0.51 -25.34 -4.13
C TYR A 283 0.63 -24.56 -3.44
N ASP A 284 1.14 -25.08 -2.33
CA ASP A 284 2.32 -24.57 -1.60
C ASP A 284 2.23 -23.08 -1.18
N HIS A 285 1.04 -22.60 -0.83
CA HIS A 285 0.78 -21.22 -0.38
C HIS A 285 0.83 -21.07 1.14
N TRP A 286 2.00 -21.30 1.71
CA TRP A 286 2.21 -21.38 3.15
C TRP A 286 1.74 -20.15 3.96
N PRO A 287 1.89 -18.89 3.49
CA PRO A 287 1.35 -17.73 4.20
C PRO A 287 -0.16 -17.82 4.45
N VAL A 288 -0.93 -18.27 3.45
CA VAL A 288 -2.38 -18.43 3.56
C VAL A 288 -2.74 -19.55 4.53
N LEU A 289 -1.99 -20.65 4.51
CA LEU A 289 -2.20 -21.74 5.48
C LEU A 289 -2.06 -21.24 6.93
N VAL A 290 -0.95 -20.53 7.23
CA VAL A 290 -0.72 -19.99 8.57
C VAL A 290 -1.82 -19.01 8.97
N ALA A 291 -2.16 -18.09 8.07
CA ALA A 291 -3.18 -17.07 8.30
C ALA A 291 -4.59 -17.66 8.47
N ALA A 292 -4.95 -18.68 7.70
CA ALA A 292 -6.23 -19.38 7.81
C ALA A 292 -6.33 -20.19 9.10
N CYS A 293 -5.28 -20.95 9.48
CA CYS A 293 -5.24 -21.66 10.76
C CYS A 293 -5.37 -20.70 11.96
N ALA A 294 -4.68 -19.55 11.92
CA ALA A 294 -4.82 -18.52 12.95
C ALA A 294 -6.26 -17.98 13.02
N GLN A 295 -6.90 -17.76 11.87
CA GLN A 295 -8.28 -17.29 11.82
C GLN A 295 -9.26 -18.34 12.36
N VAL A 296 -9.04 -19.63 12.09
CA VAL A 296 -9.85 -20.71 12.64
C VAL A 296 -9.70 -20.76 14.16
N ALA A 297 -8.47 -20.75 14.68
CA ALA A 297 -8.20 -20.82 16.12
C ALA A 297 -8.74 -19.61 16.92
N THR A 298 -8.79 -18.43 16.30
CA THR A 298 -9.38 -17.23 16.92
C THR A 298 -10.90 -17.19 16.84
N THR A 299 -11.51 -17.92 15.91
CA THR A 299 -12.97 -17.91 15.72
C THR A 299 -13.65 -19.01 16.53
N PHE A 300 -13.10 -20.22 16.50
CA PHE A 300 -13.75 -21.41 17.04
C PHE A 300 -13.12 -21.86 18.36
N ALA A 301 -13.97 -22.22 19.32
CA ALA A 301 -13.57 -22.75 20.61
C ALA A 301 -12.80 -24.07 20.45
N ASP A 302 -11.93 -24.36 21.42
CA ASP A 302 -11.19 -25.63 21.56
C ASP A 302 -10.20 -25.96 20.41
N LEU A 303 -9.99 -25.04 19.46
CA LEU A 303 -9.02 -25.22 18.38
C LEU A 303 -7.75 -24.40 18.65
N ASP A 304 -6.65 -25.12 18.82
CA ASP A 304 -5.30 -24.53 18.87
C ASP A 304 -4.72 -24.39 17.46
N GLN A 305 -4.11 -23.23 17.17
CA GLN A 305 -3.51 -22.95 15.87
C GLN A 305 -2.38 -23.93 15.53
N ALA A 306 -1.52 -24.27 16.48
CA ALA A 306 -0.38 -25.15 16.22
C ALA A 306 -0.86 -26.58 15.92
N THR A 307 -1.87 -27.07 16.64
CA THR A 307 -2.54 -28.34 16.33
C THR A 307 -3.12 -28.34 14.92
N LEU A 308 -3.90 -27.32 14.54
CA LEU A 308 -4.47 -27.20 13.21
C LEU A 308 -3.39 -27.18 12.11
N MET A 309 -2.33 -26.40 12.33
CA MET A 309 -1.22 -26.34 11.39
C MET A 309 -0.54 -27.69 11.23
N ARG A 310 -0.26 -28.44 12.31
CA ARG A 310 0.31 -29.80 12.20
C ARG A 310 -0.60 -30.72 11.40
N THR A 311 -1.92 -30.67 11.62
CA THR A 311 -2.89 -31.47 10.87
C THR A 311 -2.82 -31.18 9.37
N TRP A 312 -2.76 -29.90 8.97
CA TRP A 312 -2.69 -29.52 7.56
C TRP A 312 -1.31 -29.78 6.94
N LEU A 313 -0.23 -29.51 7.66
CA LEU A 313 1.14 -29.75 7.20
C LEU A 313 1.42 -31.25 7.04
N ALA A 314 0.83 -32.12 7.85
CA ALA A 314 0.90 -33.57 7.66
C ALA A 314 0.30 -34.00 6.31
N LYS A 315 -0.77 -33.34 5.85
CA LYS A 315 -1.39 -33.60 4.53
C LYS A 315 -0.50 -33.15 3.37
N ALA A 316 0.46 -32.26 3.60
CA ALA A 316 1.41 -31.81 2.58
C ALA A 316 2.46 -32.89 2.23
N GLY A 317 2.59 -33.94 3.05
CA GLY A 317 3.58 -35.00 2.86
C GLY A 317 5.00 -34.55 3.22
N PRO A 318 6.06 -35.17 2.64
CA PRO A 318 7.45 -34.94 3.01
C PRO A 318 8.06 -33.67 2.36
N LYS A 319 7.23 -32.66 2.04
CA LYS A 319 7.72 -31.41 1.45
C LYS A 319 8.67 -30.72 2.45
N PRO A 320 9.90 -30.32 2.03
CA PRO A 320 10.87 -29.70 2.95
C PRO A 320 10.33 -28.47 3.69
N VAL A 321 9.50 -27.66 3.02
CA VAL A 321 8.88 -26.49 3.64
C VAL A 321 7.89 -26.91 4.73
N ALA A 322 7.06 -27.94 4.50
CA ALA A 322 6.12 -28.40 5.51
C ALA A 322 6.84 -28.93 6.76
N GLN A 323 7.93 -29.67 6.59
CA GLN A 323 8.77 -30.14 7.69
C GLN A 323 9.42 -28.98 8.46
N ALA A 324 9.94 -27.98 7.74
CA ALA A 324 10.50 -26.77 8.33
C ALA A 324 9.45 -26.01 9.15
N LEU A 325 8.23 -25.85 8.63
CA LEU A 325 7.12 -25.18 9.33
C LEU A 325 6.70 -25.95 10.60
N VAL A 326 6.61 -27.29 10.54
CA VAL A 326 6.35 -28.11 11.75
C VAL A 326 7.44 -27.87 12.80
N LYS A 327 8.71 -27.85 12.38
CA LYS A 327 9.83 -27.59 13.30
C LYS A 327 9.76 -26.18 13.91
N LEU A 328 9.34 -25.17 13.14
CA LEU A 328 9.18 -23.80 13.62
C LEU A 328 8.03 -23.64 14.62
N LEU A 329 7.03 -24.53 14.61
CA LEU A 329 6.00 -24.55 15.66
C LEU A 329 6.56 -24.96 17.03
N ASP A 330 7.62 -25.78 17.05
CA ASP A 330 8.29 -26.22 18.28
C ASP A 330 9.45 -25.30 18.67
N ASP A 331 10.21 -24.84 17.67
CA ASP A 331 11.40 -24.01 17.82
C ASP A 331 11.36 -22.87 16.78
N PRO A 332 10.72 -21.74 17.10
CA PRO A 332 10.57 -20.62 16.17
C PRO A 332 11.88 -19.96 15.73
N GLU A 333 12.98 -20.23 16.43
CA GLU A 333 14.31 -19.67 16.17
C GLU A 333 15.23 -20.69 15.46
N HIS A 334 14.72 -21.87 15.08
CA HIS A 334 15.50 -22.90 14.39
C HIS A 334 16.11 -22.39 13.07
N PRO A 335 17.44 -22.19 12.96
CA PRO A 335 18.03 -21.44 11.84
C PRO A 335 17.74 -22.05 10.46
N ALA A 336 17.96 -23.36 10.32
CA ALA A 336 17.77 -24.04 9.03
C ALA A 336 16.29 -24.05 8.59
N SER A 337 15.35 -24.11 9.54
CA SER A 337 13.92 -24.08 9.20
C SER A 337 13.48 -22.68 8.80
N ASN A 338 14.00 -21.65 9.48
CA ASN A 338 13.78 -20.25 9.13
C ASN A 338 14.29 -19.93 7.71
N GLN A 339 15.45 -20.49 7.31
CA GLN A 339 15.94 -20.38 5.93
C GLN A 339 14.98 -21.01 4.92
N ILE A 340 14.55 -22.25 5.15
CA ILE A 340 13.68 -22.98 4.21
C ILE A 340 12.32 -22.29 4.09
N ALA A 341 11.70 -21.95 5.22
CA ALA A 341 10.40 -21.28 5.25
C ALA A 341 10.48 -19.87 4.66
N GLY A 342 11.46 -19.06 5.06
CA GLY A 342 11.65 -17.71 4.52
C GLY A 342 11.87 -17.70 3.01
N THR A 343 12.63 -18.67 2.49
CA THR A 343 12.86 -18.81 1.04
C THR A 343 11.56 -19.12 0.30
N ALA A 344 10.73 -20.02 0.84
CA ALA A 344 9.43 -20.33 0.24
C ALA A 344 8.46 -19.14 0.30
N TYR A 345 8.43 -18.41 1.42
CA TYR A 345 7.59 -17.22 1.58
C TYR A 345 7.97 -16.13 0.57
N ILE A 346 9.25 -15.77 0.51
CA ILE A 346 9.71 -14.68 -0.35
C ILE A 346 9.70 -15.08 -1.82
N LEU A 347 10.28 -16.23 -2.17
CA LEU A 347 10.61 -16.54 -3.57
C LEU A 347 9.49 -17.29 -4.31
N ARG A 348 8.56 -17.93 -3.59
CA ARG A 348 7.45 -18.69 -4.21
C ARG A 348 6.08 -18.09 -3.95
N CYS A 349 5.89 -17.49 -2.77
CA CYS A 349 4.64 -16.85 -2.39
C CYS A 349 4.69 -15.32 -2.54
N GLU A 350 5.84 -14.74 -2.87
CA GLU A 350 6.06 -13.29 -2.95
C GLU A 350 5.68 -12.53 -1.66
N ASP A 351 5.62 -13.23 -0.52
CA ASP A 351 5.30 -12.69 0.80
C ASP A 351 6.58 -12.24 1.53
N LEU A 352 6.99 -11.02 1.21
CA LEU A 352 8.14 -10.37 1.84
C LEU A 352 7.89 -10.08 3.33
N GLU A 353 6.66 -9.71 3.70
CA GLU A 353 6.36 -9.32 5.09
C GLU A 353 6.49 -10.52 6.04
N GLY A 354 5.98 -11.68 5.66
CA GLY A 354 6.14 -12.92 6.41
C GLY A 354 7.53 -13.53 6.28
N GLY A 355 8.17 -13.38 5.12
CA GLY A 355 9.42 -14.06 4.79
C GLY A 355 10.70 -13.38 5.30
N LEU A 356 10.78 -12.04 5.30
CA LEU A 356 11.99 -11.33 5.76
C LEU A 356 12.31 -11.58 7.24
N PRO A 357 11.34 -11.61 8.17
CA PRO A 357 11.61 -12.02 9.55
C PRO A 357 12.20 -13.43 9.68
N LEU A 358 11.86 -14.34 8.77
CA LEU A 358 12.42 -15.69 8.76
C LEU A 358 13.86 -15.66 8.22
N TRP A 359 14.11 -14.93 7.14
CA TRP A 359 15.47 -14.76 6.61
C TRP A 359 16.42 -14.03 7.56
N SER A 360 15.95 -13.08 8.39
CA SER A 360 16.81 -12.45 9.41
C SER A 360 17.34 -13.44 10.47
N ARG A 361 16.75 -14.64 10.54
CA ARG A 361 17.16 -15.77 11.38
C ARG A 361 17.82 -16.91 10.59
N SER A 362 18.04 -16.71 9.28
CA SER A 362 18.71 -17.68 8.41
C SER A 362 20.20 -17.82 8.82
N PRO A 363 20.79 -19.03 8.74
CA PRO A 363 22.22 -19.21 8.85
C PRO A 363 22.99 -18.72 7.61
N ASP A 364 22.32 -18.46 6.48
CA ASP A 364 22.96 -17.84 5.31
C ASP A 364 23.21 -16.35 5.59
N PRO A 365 24.50 -15.91 5.64
CA PRO A 365 24.83 -14.55 6.01
C PRO A 365 24.35 -13.50 4.99
N VAL A 366 24.18 -13.88 3.71
CA VAL A 366 23.68 -12.96 2.67
C VAL A 366 22.18 -12.78 2.82
N GLN A 367 21.41 -13.87 2.99
CA GLN A 367 19.97 -13.77 3.23
C GLN A 367 19.67 -12.98 4.50
N LYS A 368 20.39 -13.28 5.59
CA LYS A 368 20.25 -12.59 6.87
C LYS A 368 20.48 -11.09 6.73
N ARG A 369 21.61 -10.69 6.14
CA ARG A 369 21.93 -9.27 5.93
C ARG A 369 20.90 -8.56 5.06
N VAL A 370 20.51 -9.15 3.93
CA VAL A 370 19.48 -8.57 3.03
C VAL A 370 18.17 -8.37 3.77
N ALA A 371 17.74 -9.37 4.55
CA ALA A 371 16.53 -9.28 5.33
C ALA A 371 16.58 -8.19 6.41
N GLU A 372 17.68 -8.12 7.18
CA GLU A 372 17.89 -7.10 8.20
C GLU A 372 17.92 -5.69 7.60
N GLN A 373 18.62 -5.50 6.48
CA GLN A 373 18.66 -4.22 5.75
C GLN A 373 17.27 -3.83 5.25
N GLU A 374 16.54 -4.74 4.62
CA GLU A 374 15.21 -4.42 4.09
C GLU A 374 14.20 -4.11 5.21
N LEU A 375 14.25 -4.85 6.32
CA LEU A 375 13.42 -4.59 7.51
C LEU A 375 13.74 -3.23 8.14
N ALA A 376 14.99 -2.75 8.04
CA ALA A 376 15.40 -1.43 8.50
C ALA A 376 14.88 -0.28 7.61
N LYS A 377 14.42 -0.58 6.38
CA LYS A 377 13.84 0.39 5.42
C LYS A 377 14.79 1.56 5.13
N PRO A 378 15.96 1.31 4.50
CA PRO A 378 16.99 2.31 4.31
C PRO A 378 16.48 3.51 3.52
N ALA A 379 16.87 4.71 3.95
CA ALA A 379 16.51 5.98 3.30
C ALA A 379 17.68 6.59 2.50
N ASN A 380 18.92 6.28 2.90
CA ASN A 380 20.15 6.73 2.26
C ASN A 380 20.41 5.98 0.94
N GLY A 381 20.94 6.68 -0.07
CA GLY A 381 21.30 6.12 -1.36
C GLY A 381 22.31 4.97 -1.27
N ASP A 382 23.33 5.08 -0.41
CA ASP A 382 24.36 4.04 -0.29
C ASP A 382 23.79 2.73 0.28
N GLU A 383 22.97 2.83 1.33
CA GLU A 383 22.29 1.67 1.95
C GLU A 383 21.29 1.03 0.98
N MET A 384 20.55 1.83 0.21
CA MET A 384 19.67 1.32 -0.86
C MET A 384 20.46 0.58 -1.94
N ALA A 385 21.63 1.10 -2.33
CA ALA A 385 22.49 0.45 -3.30
C ALA A 385 23.05 -0.87 -2.77
N GLU A 386 23.50 -0.90 -1.50
CA GLU A 386 23.98 -2.12 -0.86
C GLU A 386 22.89 -3.20 -0.79
N LEU A 387 21.68 -2.83 -0.37
CA LEU A 387 20.54 -3.74 -0.33
C LEU A 387 20.19 -4.28 -1.72
N GLY A 388 20.14 -3.41 -2.74
CA GLY A 388 19.91 -3.80 -4.12
C GLY A 388 20.96 -4.77 -4.66
N ASN A 389 22.23 -4.54 -4.34
CA ASN A 389 23.33 -5.45 -4.68
C ASN A 389 23.20 -6.79 -3.93
N GLY A 390 22.76 -6.78 -2.67
CA GLY A 390 22.49 -7.99 -1.91
C GLY A 390 21.44 -8.88 -2.58
N TRP A 391 20.34 -8.29 -3.06
CA TRP A 391 19.33 -9.01 -3.85
C TRP A 391 19.86 -9.54 -5.18
N TRP A 392 20.70 -8.77 -5.87
CA TRP A 392 21.37 -9.21 -7.10
C TRP A 392 22.31 -10.41 -6.86
N GLU A 393 23.06 -10.41 -5.76
CA GLU A 393 23.90 -11.57 -5.42
C GLU A 393 23.08 -12.79 -5.03
N LEU A 394 21.94 -12.60 -4.34
CA LEU A 394 21.00 -13.69 -4.05
C LEU A 394 20.47 -14.31 -5.34
N SER A 395 20.10 -13.50 -6.35
CA SER A 395 19.54 -14.01 -7.60
C SER A 395 20.48 -14.98 -8.32
N LYS A 396 21.80 -14.74 -8.27
CA LYS A 396 22.80 -15.64 -8.88
C LYS A 396 22.81 -17.04 -8.28
N ARG A 397 22.30 -17.20 -7.06
CA ARG A 397 22.25 -18.46 -6.31
C ARG A 397 20.91 -19.18 -6.44
N GLN A 398 19.85 -18.48 -6.85
CA GLN A 398 18.50 -19.04 -6.87
C GLN A 398 18.25 -19.90 -8.11
N GLN A 399 17.59 -21.03 -7.87
CA GLN A 399 16.99 -21.89 -8.87
C GLN A 399 15.67 -22.42 -8.28
N PRO A 400 14.57 -22.49 -9.05
CA PRO A 400 14.45 -22.27 -10.49
C PRO A 400 14.48 -20.79 -10.93
N ILE A 401 14.40 -20.55 -12.24
CA ILE A 401 14.37 -19.20 -12.87
C ILE A 401 13.35 -18.26 -12.22
N ALA A 402 12.17 -18.77 -11.85
CA ALA A 402 11.14 -17.96 -11.19
C ALA A 402 11.64 -17.34 -9.87
N GLU A 403 12.33 -18.13 -9.02
CA GLU A 403 12.89 -17.65 -7.75
C GLU A 403 14.02 -16.63 -7.98
N ARG A 404 14.86 -16.86 -9.01
CA ARG A 404 15.86 -15.87 -9.45
C ARG A 404 15.21 -14.56 -9.85
N ASP A 405 14.15 -14.61 -10.64
CA ASP A 405 13.51 -13.42 -11.19
C ASP A 405 12.87 -12.58 -10.08
N VAL A 406 12.33 -13.18 -9.01
CA VAL A 406 11.87 -12.46 -7.81
C VAL A 406 13.01 -11.65 -7.17
N CYS A 407 14.18 -12.26 -6.97
CA CYS A 407 15.35 -11.53 -6.45
C CYS A 407 15.79 -10.39 -7.39
N LEU A 408 15.76 -10.60 -8.72
CA LEU A 408 16.13 -9.58 -9.70
C LEU A 408 15.15 -8.40 -9.72
N VAL A 409 13.85 -8.67 -9.61
CA VAL A 409 12.82 -7.62 -9.49
C VAL A 409 13.07 -6.78 -8.24
N ARG A 410 13.41 -7.43 -7.11
CA ARG A 410 13.73 -6.72 -5.86
C ARG A 410 15.04 -5.94 -5.94
N ALA A 411 16.07 -6.49 -6.57
CA ALA A 411 17.32 -5.80 -6.84
C ALA A 411 17.08 -4.53 -7.67
N ARG A 412 16.31 -4.64 -8.76
CA ARG A 412 15.95 -3.49 -9.60
C ARG A 412 15.24 -2.40 -8.82
N LEU A 413 14.28 -2.76 -7.96
CA LEU A 413 13.53 -1.81 -7.16
C LEU A 413 14.48 -0.94 -6.32
N TRP A 414 15.36 -1.57 -5.55
CA TRP A 414 16.29 -0.87 -4.66
C TRP A 414 17.36 -0.09 -5.41
N LEU A 415 17.96 -0.68 -6.44
CA LEU A 415 18.95 -0.01 -7.28
C LEU A 415 18.35 1.19 -8.04
N GLY A 416 17.09 1.08 -8.49
CA GLY A 416 16.37 2.16 -9.14
C GLY A 416 16.15 3.36 -8.20
N GLN A 417 15.84 3.11 -6.93
CA GLN A 417 15.74 4.16 -5.91
C GLN A 417 17.11 4.77 -5.58
N ALA A 418 18.14 3.93 -5.46
CA ALA A 418 19.50 4.36 -5.16
C ALA A 418 20.09 5.26 -6.27
N ARG A 419 19.79 4.98 -7.55
CA ARG A 419 20.36 5.65 -8.73
C ARG A 419 20.34 7.18 -8.67
N ASN A 420 19.33 7.76 -8.05
CA ASN A 420 19.16 9.21 -7.96
C ASN A 420 19.73 9.82 -6.67
N LYS A 421 20.25 8.99 -5.76
CA LYS A 421 20.75 9.35 -4.43
C LYS A 421 22.23 9.05 -4.22
N VAL A 422 22.87 8.34 -5.15
CA VAL A 422 24.31 8.08 -5.14
C VAL A 422 25.02 8.82 -6.27
N ASP A 423 26.30 9.10 -6.09
CA ASP A 423 27.16 9.79 -7.04
C ASP A 423 28.45 9.00 -7.35
N GLY A 424 29.28 9.57 -8.23
CA GLY A 424 30.58 9.01 -8.63
C GLY A 424 30.54 7.53 -9.03
N LEU A 425 31.54 6.77 -8.54
CA LEU A 425 31.73 5.35 -8.86
C LEU A 425 30.60 4.45 -8.32
N ALA A 426 29.89 4.87 -7.28
CA ALA A 426 28.74 4.12 -6.76
C ALA A 426 27.57 4.17 -7.75
N LYS A 427 27.32 5.34 -8.34
CA LYS A 427 26.30 5.52 -9.38
C LYS A 427 26.59 4.68 -10.62
N ASP A 428 27.83 4.66 -11.07
CA ASP A 428 28.23 3.85 -12.23
C ASP A 428 27.99 2.36 -12.01
N ARG A 429 28.28 1.86 -10.81
CA ARG A 429 27.99 0.46 -10.42
C ARG A 429 26.49 0.17 -10.39
N VAL A 430 25.69 1.05 -9.80
CA VAL A 430 24.21 0.92 -9.79
C VAL A 430 23.66 0.86 -11.21
N LEU A 431 24.14 1.73 -12.10
CA LEU A 431 23.72 1.76 -13.51
C LEU A 431 24.13 0.49 -14.26
N ALA A 432 25.34 -0.02 -14.04
CA ALA A 432 25.79 -1.28 -14.64
C ALA A 432 24.92 -2.47 -14.21
N HIS A 433 24.61 -2.59 -12.91
CA HIS A 433 23.73 -3.64 -12.42
C HIS A 433 22.30 -3.53 -12.98
N LEU A 434 21.74 -2.32 -13.03
CA LEU A 434 20.43 -2.11 -13.66
C LEU A 434 20.42 -2.56 -15.13
N GLN A 435 21.47 -2.24 -15.89
CA GLN A 435 21.60 -2.70 -17.28
C GLN A 435 21.69 -4.23 -17.38
N ASP A 436 22.40 -4.88 -16.47
CA ASP A 436 22.49 -6.35 -16.46
C ASP A 436 21.17 -7.00 -16.06
N ILE A 437 20.46 -6.44 -15.08
CA ILE A 437 19.10 -6.87 -14.72
C ILE A 437 18.16 -6.74 -15.92
N ASP A 438 18.19 -5.60 -16.60
CA ASP A 438 17.34 -5.30 -17.77
C ASP A 438 17.57 -6.24 -18.95
N LYS A 439 18.76 -6.86 -19.06
CA LYS A 439 19.04 -7.92 -20.05
C LYS A 439 18.39 -9.26 -19.69
N ILE A 440 18.22 -9.55 -18.40
CA ILE A 440 17.72 -10.84 -17.91
C ILE A 440 16.20 -10.81 -17.80
N ILE A 441 15.69 -9.83 -17.06
CA ILE A 441 14.26 -9.54 -16.96
C ILE A 441 14.05 -8.18 -17.60
N PRO A 442 13.26 -8.02 -18.67
CA PRO A 442 12.98 -6.67 -19.19
C PRO A 442 12.36 -5.77 -18.10
N PRO A 443 12.61 -4.45 -18.10
CA PRO A 443 11.91 -3.53 -17.21
C PRO A 443 10.40 -3.60 -17.45
N PRO A 444 9.56 -3.49 -16.39
CA PRO A 444 8.12 -3.39 -16.58
C PRO A 444 7.81 -2.19 -17.50
N ILE A 445 6.91 -2.41 -18.45
CA ILE A 445 6.52 -1.38 -19.41
C ILE A 445 5.32 -0.64 -18.84
N ASP A 446 5.61 0.43 -18.09
CA ASP A 446 4.58 1.27 -17.49
C ASP A 446 4.02 2.27 -18.50
N ASN A 447 4.86 2.71 -19.45
CA ASN A 447 4.51 3.64 -20.51
C ASN A 447 4.87 3.06 -21.88
N TRP A 448 3.86 2.54 -22.59
CA TRP A 448 4.00 1.96 -23.92
C TRP A 448 4.35 2.99 -25.01
N ASP A 449 4.07 4.28 -24.77
CA ASP A 449 4.37 5.36 -25.71
C ASP A 449 5.81 5.89 -25.59
N ALA A 450 6.49 5.55 -24.49
CA ALA A 450 7.86 5.97 -24.19
C ALA A 450 8.86 4.79 -24.16
N LEU A 451 8.58 3.75 -24.94
CA LEU A 451 9.48 2.61 -25.08
C LEU A 451 10.85 3.02 -25.64
N THR A 452 11.91 2.43 -25.10
CA THR A 452 13.24 2.46 -25.73
C THR A 452 13.32 1.38 -26.82
N PRO A 453 14.23 1.51 -27.81
CA PRO A 453 14.46 0.46 -28.80
C PRO A 453 14.78 -0.90 -28.14
N GLN A 454 15.59 -0.90 -27.08
CA GLN A 454 15.95 -2.11 -26.35
C GLN A 454 14.75 -2.77 -25.67
N GLN A 455 13.87 -1.98 -25.02
CA GLN A 455 12.62 -2.50 -24.45
C GLN A 455 11.72 -3.09 -25.55
N TRP A 456 11.60 -2.39 -26.67
CA TRP A 456 10.83 -2.87 -27.82
C TRP A 456 11.40 -4.17 -28.38
N ASP A 457 12.73 -4.27 -28.55
CA ASP A 457 13.40 -5.48 -29.04
C ASP A 457 13.23 -6.67 -28.09
N GLY A 458 13.22 -6.42 -26.77
CA GLY A 458 12.98 -7.43 -25.74
C GLY A 458 11.56 -8.00 -25.70
N LEU A 459 10.58 -7.34 -26.35
CA LEU A 459 9.21 -7.85 -26.46
C LEU A 459 9.18 -9.17 -27.24
N LYS A 460 8.74 -10.25 -26.61
CA LYS A 460 8.56 -11.58 -27.23
C LYS A 460 7.28 -11.61 -28.08
N ALA A 461 7.33 -11.01 -29.26
CA ALA A 461 6.20 -10.88 -30.16
C ALA A 461 6.62 -10.98 -31.64
N ARG A 462 5.67 -11.37 -32.50
CA ARG A 462 5.86 -11.37 -33.96
C ARG A 462 6.08 -9.93 -34.44
N VAL A 463 7.15 -9.72 -35.20
CA VAL A 463 7.46 -8.44 -35.86
C VAL A 463 6.77 -8.40 -37.22
N VAL A 464 6.11 -7.28 -37.50
CA VAL A 464 5.41 -6.97 -38.74
C VAL A 464 5.99 -5.68 -39.30
N THR A 465 6.51 -5.70 -40.52
CA THR A 465 7.04 -4.50 -41.16
C THR A 465 5.94 -3.81 -41.95
N ILE A 466 5.65 -2.56 -41.61
CA ILE A 466 4.64 -1.74 -42.27
C ILE A 466 5.36 -0.85 -43.29
N PRO A 467 5.29 -1.16 -44.60
CA PRO A 467 5.94 -0.34 -45.60
C PRO A 467 5.24 1.02 -45.70
N ASN A 468 6.01 2.07 -46.00
CA ASN A 468 5.44 3.38 -46.32
C ASN A 468 4.81 3.36 -47.73
N ARG A 469 3.65 2.73 -47.87
CA ARG A 469 2.78 2.79 -49.04
C ARG A 469 1.51 3.48 -48.57
N GLY A 470 1.18 4.64 -49.12
CA GLY A 470 0.05 5.44 -48.62
C GLY A 470 -1.25 4.63 -48.48
N GLY A 471 -2.02 4.92 -47.44
CA GLY A 471 -3.26 4.19 -47.11
C GLY A 471 -3.02 2.89 -46.32
N ALA A 472 -4.11 2.27 -45.86
CA ALA A 472 -4.04 1.02 -45.11
C ALA A 472 -3.88 -0.17 -46.05
N ASN A 473 -2.71 -0.80 -46.05
CA ASN A 473 -2.39 -1.99 -46.84
C ASN A 473 -2.61 -3.25 -46.01
N ASP A 474 -2.99 -4.34 -46.67
CA ASP A 474 -3.06 -5.65 -46.03
C ASP A 474 -1.66 -6.10 -45.61
N LEU A 475 -1.46 -6.32 -44.31
CA LEU A 475 -0.17 -6.75 -43.76
C LEU A 475 0.00 -8.28 -43.79
N ALA A 476 -1.01 -9.02 -44.27
CA ALA A 476 -1.05 -10.48 -44.25
C ALA A 476 -0.84 -11.07 -42.84
N VAL A 477 -1.34 -10.36 -41.82
CA VAL A 477 -1.27 -10.78 -40.42
C VAL A 477 -2.67 -10.99 -39.88
N ALA A 478 -2.97 -12.24 -39.51
CA ALA A 478 -4.15 -12.57 -38.72
C ALA A 478 -3.83 -12.35 -37.24
N VAL A 479 -4.67 -11.56 -36.57
CA VAL A 479 -4.67 -11.39 -35.12
C VAL A 479 -5.54 -12.51 -34.54
N PRO A 480 -5.01 -13.38 -33.67
CA PRO A 480 -5.80 -14.42 -33.02
C PRO A 480 -6.87 -13.86 -32.10
N ASP A 481 -7.82 -14.70 -31.67
CA ASP A 481 -8.75 -14.32 -30.61
C ASP A 481 -8.01 -13.95 -29.31
N GLY A 482 -8.58 -13.03 -28.53
CA GLY A 482 -7.96 -12.46 -27.32
C GLY A 482 -7.59 -10.98 -27.43
N LEU A 483 -6.92 -10.47 -26.38
CA LEU A 483 -6.48 -9.08 -26.28
C LEU A 483 -5.02 -8.94 -26.72
N TRP A 484 -4.76 -7.95 -27.58
CA TRP A 484 -3.45 -7.72 -28.19
C TRP A 484 -3.11 -6.24 -28.18
N ARG A 485 -1.89 -5.89 -27.74
CA ARG A 485 -1.34 -4.55 -27.88
C ARG A 485 -0.53 -4.44 -29.16
N LEU A 486 -0.80 -3.39 -29.95
CA LEU A 486 -0.08 -3.09 -31.18
C LEU A 486 1.04 -2.10 -30.85
N VAL A 487 2.30 -2.52 -30.88
CA VAL A 487 3.43 -1.75 -30.36
C VAL A 487 4.38 -1.34 -31.50
N PRO A 488 4.32 -0.09 -32.00
CA PRO A 488 5.23 0.39 -33.03
C PRO A 488 6.66 0.55 -32.50
N HIS A 489 7.65 0.42 -33.38
CA HIS A 489 9.03 0.69 -33.01
C HIS A 489 9.21 2.17 -32.63
N PRO A 490 9.84 2.50 -31.50
CA PRO A 490 9.77 3.84 -30.92
C PRO A 490 10.60 4.91 -31.66
N THR A 491 11.60 4.49 -32.43
CA THR A 491 12.53 5.41 -33.12
C THR A 491 12.54 5.26 -34.64
N GLU A 492 11.75 4.35 -35.21
CA GLU A 492 11.71 4.19 -36.66
C GLU A 492 10.91 5.29 -37.32
N GLN A 493 11.36 5.68 -38.50
CA GLN A 493 10.80 6.76 -39.29
C GLN A 493 10.59 6.32 -40.73
N TRP A 494 9.63 6.95 -41.37
CA TRP A 494 9.42 6.89 -42.80
C TRP A 494 9.41 8.29 -43.41
N GLY A 495 9.83 8.41 -44.66
CA GLY A 495 9.98 9.68 -45.36
C GLY A 495 8.87 9.91 -46.39
N PHE A 496 8.34 11.13 -46.46
CA PHE A 496 7.42 11.57 -47.50
C PHE A 496 8.02 12.72 -48.29
N PHE A 497 7.98 12.65 -49.61
CA PHE A 497 8.35 13.79 -50.44
C PHE A 497 7.21 14.81 -50.49
N ALA A 498 7.38 15.94 -49.79
CA ALA A 498 6.42 17.04 -49.74
C ALA A 498 7.13 18.39 -49.94
N ALA A 499 6.60 19.26 -50.80
CA ALA A 499 7.16 20.58 -51.09
C ALA A 499 8.67 20.56 -51.43
N ALA A 500 9.08 19.60 -52.27
CA ALA A 500 10.47 19.37 -52.69
C ALA A 500 11.45 18.92 -51.59
N GLN A 501 10.95 18.53 -50.41
CA GLN A 501 11.76 18.03 -49.29
C GLN A 501 11.24 16.67 -48.81
N VAL A 502 12.12 15.86 -48.20
CA VAL A 502 11.70 14.63 -47.52
C VAL A 502 11.35 14.98 -46.07
N VAL A 503 10.08 14.86 -45.73
CA VAL A 503 9.59 15.01 -44.36
C VAL A 503 9.66 13.65 -43.68
N GLN A 504 10.51 13.52 -42.66
CA GLN A 504 10.58 12.31 -41.84
C GLN A 504 9.50 12.33 -40.77
N CYS A 505 8.76 11.24 -40.64
CA CYS A 505 7.72 11.06 -39.63
C CYS A 505 7.96 9.74 -38.90
N ASP A 506 7.76 9.72 -37.58
CA ASP A 506 7.60 8.47 -36.85
C ASP A 506 6.13 8.01 -36.90
N TRP A 507 5.78 6.96 -36.15
CA TRP A 507 4.43 6.41 -36.13
C TRP A 507 3.36 7.38 -35.60
N ARG A 508 3.74 8.43 -34.86
CA ARG A 508 2.83 9.48 -34.35
C ARG A 508 2.55 10.55 -35.41
N GLY A 509 3.28 10.51 -36.52
CA GLY A 509 3.27 11.54 -37.53
C GLY A 509 4.05 12.78 -37.12
N THR A 510 3.90 13.85 -37.89
CA THR A 510 4.41 15.18 -37.59
C THR A 510 3.40 16.22 -38.07
N VAL A 511 3.55 17.46 -37.63
CA VAL A 511 2.82 18.61 -38.19
C VAL A 511 3.80 19.43 -39.04
N PRO A 512 3.80 19.27 -40.38
CA PRO A 512 4.66 20.07 -41.24
C PRO A 512 4.31 21.55 -41.08
N PRO A 513 5.29 22.48 -41.06
CA PRO A 513 5.05 23.91 -40.82
C PRO A 513 4.04 24.57 -41.78
N ARG A 514 3.79 23.95 -42.95
CA ARG A 514 2.91 24.48 -44.00
C ARG A 514 1.51 23.87 -44.01
N LEU A 515 1.24 22.82 -43.24
CA LEU A 515 -0.09 22.21 -43.15
C LEU A 515 -0.81 22.81 -41.92
N ARG A 516 -1.91 23.53 -42.16
CA ARG A 516 -2.59 24.34 -41.13
C ARG A 516 -3.32 23.55 -40.05
N SER A 517 -3.53 22.26 -40.26
CA SER A 517 -4.08 21.32 -39.29
C SER A 517 -4.10 19.94 -39.94
N GLY A 518 -3.66 18.91 -39.23
CA GLY A 518 -3.77 17.54 -39.72
C GLY A 518 -2.67 16.64 -39.22
N ARG A 519 -2.99 15.35 -39.10
CA ARG A 519 -2.02 14.32 -38.74
C ARG A 519 -1.32 13.90 -40.04
N PHE A 520 -0.09 14.34 -40.27
CA PHE A 520 0.66 13.98 -41.48
C PHE A 520 1.63 12.84 -41.17
N GLY A 521 1.57 11.76 -41.95
CA GLY A 521 2.49 10.63 -41.84
C GLY A 521 2.28 9.78 -40.58
N TYR A 522 1.14 9.89 -39.89
CA TYR A 522 0.84 9.04 -38.74
C TYR A 522 0.51 7.61 -39.19
N LEU A 523 0.85 6.64 -38.35
CA LEU A 523 0.53 5.23 -38.60
C LEU A 523 -0.96 5.00 -38.36
N VAL A 524 -1.68 4.57 -39.40
CA VAL A 524 -3.05 4.04 -39.28
C VAL A 524 -2.99 2.53 -39.27
N LEU A 525 -3.70 1.93 -38.33
CA LEU A 525 -3.94 0.50 -38.27
C LEU A 525 -5.44 0.22 -38.37
N ARG A 526 -5.82 -0.86 -39.03
CA ARG A 526 -7.19 -1.36 -39.04
C ARG A 526 -7.20 -2.85 -38.72
N LEU A 527 -8.12 -3.26 -37.86
CA LEU A 527 -8.43 -4.67 -37.66
C LEU A 527 -9.76 -4.95 -38.37
N ASP A 528 -9.68 -5.67 -39.48
CA ASP A 528 -10.72 -5.77 -40.50
C ASP A 528 -11.16 -4.36 -40.96
N ASN A 529 -12.41 -4.00 -40.69
CA ASN A 529 -12.96 -2.70 -41.07
C ASN A 529 -12.84 -1.64 -39.99
N ARG A 530 -12.37 -1.99 -38.78
CA ARG A 530 -12.30 -1.09 -37.61
C ARG A 530 -10.94 -0.42 -37.53
N GLU A 531 -10.91 0.92 -37.49
CA GLU A 531 -9.66 1.66 -37.21
C GLU A 531 -9.23 1.44 -35.76
N VAL A 532 -7.93 1.23 -35.54
CA VAL A 532 -7.34 1.00 -34.23
C VAL A 532 -6.13 1.91 -34.07
N GLN A 533 -5.98 2.50 -32.89
CA GLN A 533 -4.85 3.39 -32.60
C GLN A 533 -3.57 2.57 -32.40
N PRO A 534 -2.42 3.02 -32.95
CA PRO A 534 -1.12 2.47 -32.56
C PRO A 534 -0.92 2.63 -31.05
N GLY A 535 -0.34 1.63 -30.39
CA GLY A 535 -0.19 1.58 -28.94
C GLY A 535 -1.41 1.02 -28.19
N ALA A 536 -2.60 0.99 -28.80
CA ALA A 536 -3.82 0.52 -28.15
C ALA A 536 -3.89 -1.00 -28.00
N VAL A 537 -4.73 -1.44 -27.05
CA VAL A 537 -5.16 -2.84 -26.92
C VAL A 537 -6.37 -3.07 -27.80
N VAL A 538 -6.32 -4.11 -28.63
CA VAL A 538 -7.38 -4.51 -29.55
C VAL A 538 -7.86 -5.93 -29.22
N LYS A 539 -9.15 -6.18 -29.41
CA LYS A 539 -9.73 -7.53 -29.29
C LYS A 539 -9.82 -8.19 -30.66
N GLY A 540 -9.12 -9.31 -30.82
CA GLY A 540 -9.22 -10.18 -31.99
C GLY A 540 -10.48 -11.05 -31.97
N PRO A 541 -10.61 -12.00 -32.91
CA PRO A 541 -9.73 -12.21 -34.06
C PRO A 541 -9.95 -11.15 -35.15
N GLY A 542 -9.07 -11.12 -36.17
CA GLY A 542 -9.27 -10.29 -37.37
C GLY A 542 -8.02 -10.17 -38.25
N ARG A 543 -8.15 -9.53 -39.41
CA ARG A 543 -7.02 -9.28 -40.33
C ARG A 543 -6.47 -7.86 -40.13
N LEU A 544 -5.17 -7.75 -39.94
CA LEU A 544 -4.51 -6.46 -39.69
C LEU A 544 -4.11 -5.79 -41.00
N PHE A 545 -4.54 -4.54 -41.15
CA PHE A 545 -4.14 -3.61 -42.20
C PHE A 545 -3.39 -2.44 -41.59
N GLY A 546 -2.47 -1.85 -42.33
CA GLY A 546 -1.75 -0.67 -41.85
C GLY A 546 -0.99 0.08 -42.92
N GLY A 547 -0.68 1.33 -42.60
CA GLY A 547 0.14 2.18 -43.44
C GLY A 547 0.13 3.63 -42.97
N ALA A 548 0.82 4.48 -43.71
CA ALA A 548 0.87 5.91 -43.41
C ALA A 548 -0.42 6.60 -43.86
N TYR A 549 -0.97 7.44 -42.98
CA TYR A 549 -2.01 8.37 -43.36
C TYR A 549 -1.41 9.69 -43.83
N ILE A 550 -1.96 10.20 -44.93
CA ILE A 550 -1.56 11.45 -45.52
C ILE A 550 -2.82 12.24 -45.85
N GLU A 551 -3.10 13.28 -45.08
CA GLU A 551 -4.25 14.16 -45.30
C GLU A 551 -4.00 14.99 -46.57
N SER A 552 -4.99 15.06 -47.47
CA SER A 552 -5.08 16.01 -48.60
C SER A 552 -4.17 15.85 -49.82
N VAL A 553 -3.23 14.92 -49.89
CA VAL A 553 -2.58 14.65 -51.20
C VAL A 553 -3.58 13.89 -52.06
N SER A 554 -3.97 14.47 -53.20
CA SER A 554 -4.93 13.85 -54.12
C SER A 554 -4.58 12.38 -54.32
N ARG A 555 -5.56 11.48 -54.28
CA ARG A 555 -5.35 10.01 -54.42
C ARG A 555 -4.53 9.61 -55.68
N ASN A 556 -4.30 10.55 -56.60
CA ASN A 556 -3.55 10.37 -57.85
C ASN A 556 -2.10 10.87 -57.83
N SER A 557 -1.61 11.53 -56.77
CA SER A 557 -0.19 11.88 -56.69
C SER A 557 0.58 10.71 -56.09
N THR A 558 1.44 10.07 -56.88
CA THR A 558 2.47 9.14 -56.42
C THR A 558 3.45 9.90 -55.53
N VAL A 559 3.10 10.06 -54.26
CA VAL A 559 4.03 10.57 -53.25
C VAL A 559 5.16 9.56 -53.17
N LYS A 560 6.37 9.97 -53.57
CA LYS A 560 7.57 9.16 -53.35
C LYS A 560 7.73 9.04 -51.83
N SER A 561 7.54 7.83 -51.34
CA SER A 561 7.69 7.47 -49.94
C SER A 561 8.86 6.52 -49.76
N THR A 562 9.57 6.64 -48.64
CA THR A 562 10.67 5.75 -48.26
C THR A 562 10.50 5.30 -46.81
N GLY A 563 11.17 4.21 -46.44
CA GLY A 563 11.16 3.68 -45.07
C GLY A 563 9.99 2.75 -44.75
N ALA A 564 10.00 2.27 -43.52
CA ALA A 564 9.01 1.38 -42.95
C ALA A 564 9.02 1.51 -41.42
N ILE A 565 7.91 1.15 -40.78
CA ILE A 565 7.81 1.07 -39.32
C ILE A 565 7.52 -0.37 -38.93
N ARG A 566 8.34 -0.95 -38.07
CA ARG A 566 8.12 -2.27 -37.47
C ARG A 566 7.08 -2.15 -36.36
N LEU A 567 6.20 -3.15 -36.29
CA LEU A 567 5.13 -3.28 -35.31
C LEU A 567 5.23 -4.66 -34.64
N LYS A 568 5.07 -4.72 -33.32
CA LYS A 568 4.93 -5.99 -32.58
C LYS A 568 3.50 -6.16 -32.08
N LEU A 569 3.00 -7.40 -32.13
CA LEU A 569 1.71 -7.79 -31.55
C LEU A 569 1.97 -8.50 -30.22
N VAL A 570 1.76 -7.80 -29.11
CA VAL A 570 2.04 -8.30 -27.76
C VAL A 570 0.73 -8.75 -27.12
N PRO A 571 0.61 -9.97 -26.56
CA PRO A 571 -0.57 -10.34 -25.77
C PRO A 571 -0.81 -9.34 -24.64
N ALA A 572 -2.07 -8.97 -24.43
CA ALA A 572 -2.47 -7.98 -23.43
C ALA A 572 -3.47 -8.58 -22.44
N THR A 573 -3.52 -8.01 -21.24
CA THR A 573 -4.50 -8.35 -20.20
C THR A 573 -5.70 -7.41 -20.24
N GLU A 574 -6.77 -7.72 -19.50
CA GLU A 574 -7.88 -6.75 -19.31
C GLU A 574 -7.42 -5.49 -18.58
N ALA A 575 -6.46 -5.61 -17.66
CA ALA A 575 -5.86 -4.45 -17.00
C ALA A 575 -5.16 -3.52 -18.00
N ASP A 576 -4.48 -4.09 -19.01
CA ASP A 576 -3.88 -3.32 -20.10
C ASP A 576 -4.91 -2.59 -20.95
N ALA A 577 -6.08 -3.20 -21.16
CA ALA A 577 -7.17 -2.63 -21.93
C ALA A 577 -7.88 -1.48 -21.18
N ASN A 578 -7.95 -1.58 -19.86
CA ASN A 578 -8.59 -0.57 -19.00
C ASN A 578 -7.71 0.68 -18.75
N ARG A 579 -6.41 0.63 -19.06
CA ARG A 579 -5.56 1.82 -19.06
C ARG A 579 -5.94 2.69 -20.26
N VAL A 580 -6.72 3.74 -20.01
CA VAL A 580 -7.07 4.76 -21.02
C VAL A 580 -5.78 5.41 -21.51
N THR A 581 -5.34 5.03 -22.70
CA THR A 581 -4.29 5.77 -23.42
C THR A 581 -4.99 6.84 -24.24
N GLU A 582 -4.92 8.09 -23.81
CA GLU A 582 -5.21 9.19 -24.73
C GLU A 582 -4.32 9.03 -25.96
N PRO A 583 -4.84 9.30 -27.17
CA PRO A 583 -4.02 9.22 -28.38
C PRO A 583 -2.83 10.18 -28.18
N PRO A 584 -1.60 9.73 -28.44
CA PRO A 584 -0.43 10.58 -28.25
C PRO A 584 -0.59 11.84 -29.08
N ALA A 585 -0.33 12.99 -28.45
CA ALA A 585 -0.31 14.25 -29.17
C ALA A 585 0.71 14.13 -30.32
N PRO A 586 0.38 14.65 -31.53
CA PRO A 586 1.35 14.71 -32.61
C PRO A 586 2.59 15.48 -32.14
N ARG A 587 3.77 15.01 -32.57
CA ARG A 587 5.06 15.64 -32.24
C ARG A 587 5.27 16.95 -33.00
#